data_AF-A0A7S4UH88-F1
#
_entry.id   AF-A0A7S4UH88-F1
#
_cell.length_a   1.000
_cell.length_b   1.000
_cell.length_c   1.000
_cell.angle_alpha   90.00
_cell.angle_beta   90.00
_cell.angle_gamma   90.00
#
_symmetry.space_group_name_H-M   'P 1'
#
loop_
_entity.id
_entity.type
_entity.pdbx_description
1 polymer ?
#
loop_
_entity_poly.entity_id
_entity_poly.type
_entity_poly.pdbx_seq_one_letter_code
_entity_poly.pdbx_strand_id
1 'polypeptide(L)'
;SESWGDEAALSVELGDRVYVGEVDDLGWASGRCDDGRSGWLPLAVCRRHVHVAAEPYEGEEARGYCRLQPGDELEVYHRDGGAWCYGARLSRSAGGLPVPSNAGWFPTGVLGPA
;
A
#
# COMPACT_ATOMS: atom_id res chain seq x y z
N SER A 1 -19.13 2.21 -27.19
CA SER A 1 -20.12 1.54 -26.33
C SER A 1 -19.46 1.30 -25.00
N GLU A 2 -19.75 2.13 -24.01
CA GLU A 2 -19.26 1.93 -22.64
C GLU A 2 -20.20 0.95 -21.94
N SER A 3 -19.73 -0.27 -21.66
CA SER A 3 -20.47 -1.27 -20.91
C SER A 3 -20.15 -1.10 -19.42
N TRP A 4 -21.01 -0.41 -18.68
CA TRP A 4 -21.02 -0.39 -17.21
C TRP A 4 -21.63 -1.69 -16.66
N GLY A 5 -21.08 -2.84 -17.05
CA GLY A 5 -21.84 -4.10 -17.13
C GLY A 5 -21.58 -5.17 -16.08
N ASP A 6 -20.35 -5.32 -15.56
CA ASP A 6 -19.98 -6.50 -14.75
C ASP A 6 -19.11 -6.18 -13.51
N GLU A 7 -18.82 -4.91 -13.24
CA GLU A 7 -17.93 -4.57 -12.13
C GLU A 7 -18.72 -4.47 -10.82
N ALA A 8 -18.80 -5.61 -10.13
CA ALA A 8 -19.54 -5.74 -8.88
C ALA A 8 -18.94 -4.88 -7.75
N ALA A 9 -19.79 -4.42 -6.83
CA ALA A 9 -19.33 -3.81 -5.59
C ALA A 9 -18.54 -4.84 -4.76
N LEU A 10 -17.38 -4.44 -4.24
CA LEU A 10 -16.58 -5.25 -3.34
C LEU A 10 -17.14 -5.16 -1.92
N SER A 11 -17.70 -6.25 -1.43
CA SER A 11 -18.05 -6.39 -0.01
C SER A 11 -16.76 -6.60 0.80
N VAL A 12 -16.55 -5.77 1.82
CA VAL A 12 -15.41 -5.82 2.74
C VAL A 12 -15.88 -5.73 4.19
N GLU A 13 -15.11 -6.31 5.10
CA GLU A 13 -15.30 -6.19 6.55
C GLU A 13 -14.16 -5.39 7.20
N LEU A 14 -14.38 -4.93 8.43
CA LEU A 14 -13.33 -4.27 9.19
C LEU A 14 -12.16 -5.24 9.41
N GLY A 15 -10.98 -4.87 8.91
CA GLY A 15 -9.77 -5.69 8.98
C GLY A 15 -9.40 -6.34 7.65
N ASP A 16 -10.29 -6.34 6.66
CA ASP A 16 -9.95 -6.80 5.31
C ASP A 16 -8.82 -5.93 4.73
N ARG A 17 -7.87 -6.59 4.07
CA ARG A 17 -6.80 -5.95 3.31
C ARG A 17 -7.21 -5.86 1.86
N VAL A 18 -7.21 -4.64 1.34
CA VAL A 18 -7.59 -4.37 -0.04
C VAL A 18 -6.41 -3.74 -0.77
N TYR A 19 -5.96 -4.39 -1.84
CA TYR A 19 -5.09 -3.75 -2.83
C TYR A 19 -5.93 -2.86 -3.73
N VAL A 20 -5.68 -1.56 -3.65
CA VAL A 20 -6.27 -0.57 -4.54
C VAL A 20 -5.46 -0.51 -5.83
N GLY A 21 -6.10 -0.79 -6.96
CA GLY A 21 -5.50 -0.71 -8.29
C GLY A 21 -5.69 0.67 -8.90
N GLU A 22 -6.95 1.08 -9.10
CA GLU A 22 -7.32 2.38 -9.64
C GLU A 22 -8.33 3.08 -8.74
N VAL A 23 -8.38 4.40 -8.85
CA VAL A 23 -9.40 5.24 -8.21
C VAL A 23 -9.99 6.14 -9.28
N ASP A 24 -11.31 6.15 -9.39
CA ASP A 24 -12.01 7.00 -10.33
C ASP A 24 -12.22 8.44 -9.79
N ASP A 25 -12.74 9.32 -10.65
CA ASP A 25 -13.02 10.71 -10.29
C ASP A 25 -14.16 10.88 -9.27
N LEU A 26 -14.91 9.81 -8.98
CA LEU A 26 -15.99 9.77 -7.99
C LEU A 26 -15.51 9.25 -6.63
N GLY A 27 -14.24 8.88 -6.50
CA GLY A 27 -13.66 8.37 -5.27
C GLY A 27 -13.97 6.90 -4.99
N TRP A 28 -14.37 6.14 -6.01
CA TRP A 28 -14.44 4.69 -5.95
C TRP A 28 -13.10 4.09 -6.32
N ALA A 29 -12.70 3.05 -5.60
CA ALA A 29 -11.47 2.32 -5.81
C ALA A 29 -11.79 0.94 -6.39
N SER A 30 -11.05 0.50 -7.40
CA SER A 30 -11.02 -0.91 -7.79
C SER A 30 -10.09 -1.64 -6.82
N GLY A 31 -10.66 -2.61 -6.11
CA GLY A 31 -10.01 -3.32 -5.02
C GLY A 31 -9.90 -4.81 -5.27
N ARG A 32 -8.86 -5.43 -4.72
CA ARG A 32 -8.75 -6.89 -4.58
C ARG A 32 -8.31 -7.28 -3.17
N CYS A 33 -9.03 -8.21 -2.55
CA CYS A 33 -8.70 -8.80 -1.26
C CYS A 33 -7.73 -9.98 -1.41
N ASP A 34 -7.05 -10.33 -0.32
CA ASP A 34 -6.10 -11.46 -0.30
C ASP A 34 -6.80 -12.82 -0.56
N ASP A 35 -8.10 -12.93 -0.26
CA ASP A 35 -8.93 -14.11 -0.54
C ASP A 35 -9.42 -14.20 -1.99
N GLY A 36 -9.01 -13.26 -2.84
CA GLY A 36 -9.34 -13.22 -4.27
C GLY A 36 -10.63 -12.49 -4.61
N ARG A 37 -11.44 -12.03 -3.63
CA ARG A 37 -12.57 -11.14 -3.91
C ARG A 37 -12.08 -9.85 -4.58
N SER A 38 -12.80 -9.38 -5.60
CA SER A 38 -12.48 -8.13 -6.30
C SER A 38 -13.73 -7.37 -6.68
N GLY A 39 -13.61 -6.05 -6.80
CA GLY A 39 -14.71 -5.17 -7.18
C GLY A 39 -14.47 -3.74 -6.75
N TRP A 40 -15.51 -2.90 -6.83
CA TRP A 40 -15.42 -1.49 -6.46
C TRP A 40 -15.87 -1.21 -5.03
N LEU A 41 -15.14 -0.35 -4.32
CA LEU A 41 -15.53 0.15 -3.00
C LEU A 41 -15.24 1.65 -2.87
N PRO A 42 -15.99 2.40 -2.05
CA PRO A 42 -15.66 3.80 -1.78
C PRO A 42 -14.27 3.89 -1.12
N LEU A 43 -13.35 4.65 -1.69
CA LEU A 43 -12.01 4.81 -1.10
C LEU A 43 -12.07 5.37 0.33
N ALA A 44 -13.10 6.15 0.63
CA ALA A 44 -13.33 6.74 1.95
C ALA A 44 -13.54 5.71 3.09
N VAL A 45 -13.90 4.46 2.79
CA VAL A 45 -14.00 3.40 3.82
C VAL A 45 -12.65 2.74 4.10
N CYS A 46 -11.65 2.98 3.24
CA CYS A 46 -10.31 2.43 3.38
C CYS A 46 -9.45 3.32 4.27
N ARG A 47 -8.55 2.70 5.02
CA ARG A 47 -7.42 3.37 5.66
C ARG A 47 -6.13 2.80 5.08
N ARG A 48 -5.17 3.68 4.77
CA ARG A 48 -3.82 3.26 4.37
C ARG A 48 -3.24 2.32 5.43
N HIS A 49 -2.82 1.15 4.98
CA HIS A 49 -2.19 0.17 5.85
C HIS A 49 -0.72 0.56 6.05
N VAL A 50 -0.30 0.56 7.32
CA VAL A 50 1.08 0.83 7.71
C VAL A 50 1.74 -0.51 8.00
N HIS A 51 2.79 -0.81 7.26
CA HIS A 51 3.65 -1.95 7.52
C HIS A 51 4.79 -1.53 8.45
N VAL A 52 5.40 -2.52 9.11
CA VAL A 52 6.62 -2.34 9.89
C VAL A 52 7.72 -3.16 9.25
N ALA A 53 8.89 -2.55 9.03
CA ALA A 53 10.06 -3.29 8.56
C ALA A 53 10.55 -4.23 9.67
N ALA A 54 10.72 -5.51 9.34
CA ALA A 54 11.29 -6.51 10.25
C ALA A 54 12.79 -6.69 10.04
N GLU A 55 13.27 -6.48 8.81
CA GLU A 55 14.68 -6.64 8.44
C GLU A 55 15.25 -5.33 7.89
N PRO A 56 16.55 -5.05 8.09
CA PRO A 56 17.18 -3.88 7.50
C PRO A 56 17.31 -4.03 5.97
N TYR A 57 17.29 -2.90 5.28
CA TYR A 57 17.63 -2.85 3.86
C TYR A 57 18.43 -1.59 3.53
N GLU A 58 19.65 -1.80 3.04
CA GLU A 58 20.56 -0.74 2.62
C GLU A 58 20.18 -0.22 1.22
N GLY A 59 19.04 0.45 1.14
CA GLY A 59 18.62 1.17 -0.06
C GLY A 59 19.56 2.34 -0.40
N GLU A 60 19.78 2.54 -1.71
CA GLU A 60 20.45 3.69 -2.30
C GLU A 60 19.41 4.69 -2.86
N GLU A 61 19.07 5.71 -2.07
CA GLU A 61 18.02 6.69 -2.40
C GLU A 61 18.24 7.41 -3.74
N ALA A 62 19.50 7.72 -4.06
CA ALA A 62 19.88 8.36 -5.32
C ALA A 62 19.51 7.52 -6.56
N ARG A 63 19.26 6.22 -6.38
CA ARG A 63 18.83 5.29 -7.44
C ARG A 63 17.37 4.85 -7.29
N GLY A 64 16.63 5.49 -6.39
CA GLY A 64 15.22 5.22 -6.15
C GLY A 64 14.95 4.03 -5.22
N TYR A 65 15.90 3.62 -4.39
CA TYR A 65 15.69 2.57 -3.38
C TYR A 65 15.48 3.17 -1.99
N CYS A 66 14.48 2.67 -1.27
CA CYS A 66 14.16 3.13 0.07
C CYS A 66 15.07 2.45 1.09
N ARG A 67 15.77 3.22 1.92
CA ARG A 67 16.54 2.65 3.03
C ARG A 67 15.64 2.41 4.24
N LEU A 68 15.72 1.21 4.80
CA LEU A 68 14.88 0.78 5.92
C LEU A 68 15.71 0.22 7.08
N GLN A 69 15.21 0.42 8.29
CA GLN A 69 15.68 -0.21 9.52
C GLN A 69 14.53 -0.98 10.19
N PRO A 70 14.83 -2.05 10.97
CA PRO A 70 13.80 -2.73 11.74
C PRO A 70 13.02 -1.76 12.64
N GLY A 71 11.70 -1.83 12.59
CA GLY A 71 10.80 -0.93 13.31
C GLY A 71 10.38 0.32 12.54
N ASP A 72 10.98 0.62 11.38
CA ASP A 72 10.50 1.69 10.51
C ASP A 72 9.05 1.40 10.08
N GLU A 73 8.18 2.40 10.20
CA GLU A 73 6.81 2.37 9.66
C GLU A 73 6.83 2.79 8.18
N LEU A 74 6.07 2.10 7.34
CA LEU A 74 6.04 2.39 5.91
C LEU A 74 4.70 2.10 5.26
N GLU A 75 4.40 2.87 4.22
CA GLU A 75 3.28 2.62 3.31
C GLU A 75 3.79 1.93 2.05
N VAL A 76 3.05 0.93 1.57
CA VAL A 76 3.30 0.29 0.26
C VAL A 76 2.33 0.89 -0.76
N TYR A 77 2.86 1.43 -1.85
CA TYR A 77 2.08 2.02 -2.93
C TYR A 77 1.92 1.07 -4.11
N HIS A 78 2.91 0.22 -4.35
CA HIS A 78 2.89 -0.72 -5.46
C HIS A 78 3.71 -1.97 -5.13
N ARG A 79 3.31 -3.09 -5.71
CA ARG A 79 4.06 -4.35 -5.70
C ARG A 79 4.22 -4.82 -7.13
N ASP A 80 5.43 -5.20 -7.50
CA ASP A 80 5.76 -5.62 -8.87
C ASP A 80 5.21 -7.02 -9.23
N GLY A 81 4.55 -7.69 -8.29
CA GLY A 81 4.09 -9.08 -8.42
C GLY A 81 5.20 -10.11 -8.15
N GLY A 82 6.40 -9.65 -7.81
CA GLY A 82 7.55 -10.47 -7.45
C GLY A 82 8.08 -10.11 -6.06
N ALA A 83 9.39 -9.90 -5.99
CA ALA A 83 10.10 -9.72 -4.74
C ALA A 83 10.22 -8.27 -4.30
N TRP A 84 9.60 -7.31 -5.00
CA TRP A 84 9.78 -5.88 -4.73
C TRP A 84 8.49 -5.12 -4.48
N CYS A 85 8.61 -4.13 -3.60
CA CYS A 85 7.58 -3.16 -3.30
C CYS A 85 8.13 -1.76 -3.54
N TYR A 86 7.29 -0.86 -4.04
CA TYR A 86 7.52 0.57 -4.03
C TYR A 86 6.66 1.19 -2.94
N GLY A 87 7.25 2.03 -2.10
CA GLY A 87 6.55 2.62 -0.97
C GLY A 87 7.36 3.74 -0.36
N ALA A 88 6.96 4.21 0.82
CA ALA A 88 7.67 5.25 1.53
C ALA A 88 7.73 4.98 3.03
N ARG A 89 8.91 5.26 3.61
CA ARG A 89 9.05 5.33 5.07
C ARG A 89 8.28 6.52 5.60
N LEU A 90 7.55 6.30 6.68
CA LEU A 90 6.85 7.32 7.44
C LEU A 90 7.78 7.92 8.50
N SER A 91 7.88 9.24 8.50
CA SER A 91 8.56 10.01 9.54
C SER A 91 7.53 10.64 10.46
N ARG A 92 7.75 10.55 11.78
CA ARG A 92 6.93 11.22 12.78
C ARG A 92 7.64 12.47 13.27
N SER A 93 7.13 13.64 12.91
CA SER A 93 7.44 14.89 13.61
C SER A 93 6.72 14.91 14.95
N ALA A 94 7.33 15.53 15.98
CA ALA A 94 6.74 15.59 17.32
C ALA A 94 5.32 16.18 17.28
N GLY A 95 4.32 15.36 17.63
CA GLY A 95 2.90 15.74 17.66
C GLY A 95 2.18 15.79 16.32
N GLY A 96 2.83 15.43 15.21
CA GLY A 96 2.24 15.42 13.87
C GLY A 96 1.70 14.05 13.43
N LEU A 97 0.87 14.05 12.38
CA LEU A 97 0.56 12.84 11.63
C LEU A 97 1.84 12.32 10.94
N PRO A 98 2.03 11.00 10.82
CA PRO A 98 3.15 10.45 10.05
C PRO A 98 3.15 10.98 8.62
N VAL A 99 4.31 11.39 8.12
CA VAL A 99 4.48 11.93 6.77
C VAL A 99 5.47 11.07 5.98
N PRO A 100 5.17 10.70 4.73
CA PRO A 100 6.14 10.03 3.86
C PRO A 100 7.42 10.86 3.70
N SER A 101 8.59 10.29 4.00
CA SER A 101 9.88 11.02 3.97
C SER A 101 10.91 10.46 2.98
N ASN A 102 10.80 9.18 2.62
CA ASN A 102 11.76 8.49 1.75
C ASN A 102 11.03 7.45 0.91
N ALA A 103 10.63 7.81 -0.31
CA ALA A 103 9.94 6.92 -1.23
C ALA A 103 10.94 6.19 -2.14
N GLY A 104 10.78 4.88 -2.28
CA GLY A 104 11.65 4.06 -3.10
C GLY A 104 11.28 2.59 -3.11
N TRP A 105 12.01 1.83 -3.93
CA TRP A 105 11.91 0.39 -4.02
C TRP A 105 12.63 -0.31 -2.86
N PHE A 106 12.04 -1.39 -2.36
CA PHE A 106 12.63 -2.27 -1.36
C PHE A 106 12.11 -3.71 -1.53
N PRO A 107 12.85 -4.74 -1.09
CA PRO A 107 12.41 -6.12 -1.19
C PRO A 107 11.19 -6.39 -0.31
N THR A 108 10.22 -7.15 -0.79
CA THR A 108 9.01 -7.54 -0.03
C THR A 108 9.35 -8.27 1.28
N GLY A 109 10.45 -9.03 1.30
CA GLY A 109 10.89 -9.80 2.47
C GLY A 109 11.35 -8.95 3.66
N VAL A 110 11.51 -7.63 3.49
CA VAL A 110 11.85 -6.74 4.61
C VAL A 110 10.64 -6.40 5.47
N LEU A 111 9.42 -6.61 4.95
CA LEU A 111 8.19 -6.36 5.68
C LEU A 111 7.98 -7.45 6.72
N GLY A 112 7.59 -7.06 7.94
CA GLY A 112 7.15 -8.00 8.96
C GLY A 112 5.91 -8.79 8.53
N PRO A 113 5.54 -9.82 9.31
CA PRO A 113 4.29 -10.54 9.09
C PRO A 113 3.16 -9.52 9.06
N ALA A 114 2.31 -9.65 8.05
CA ALA A 114 1.19 -8.76 7.85
C ALA A 114 0.14 -9.06 8.91
#